data_AF-A0AAQ2J9G4-F1
#
_entry.id   AF-A0AAQ2J9G4-F1
#
_cell.length_a   1.000
_cell.length_b   1.000
_cell.length_c   1.000
_cell.angle_alpha   90.00
_cell.angle_beta   90.00
_cell.angle_gamma   90.00
#
_symmetry.space_group_name_H-M   'P 1'
#
loop_
_entity.id
_entity.type
_entity.pdbx_description
1 polymer ?
#
loop_
_entity_poly.entity_id
_entity_poly.type
_entity_poly.pdbx_seq_one_letter_code
_entity_poly.pdbx_strand_id
1 'polypeptide(L)'
;MESVKPFLKWSAIISMPIVLVLIIMDPSLLITSLGPLAMGFAAWVMGTSKGYQALHGMQHHDYDWRNADKIYLYPGRDIIGLNVPWYHPEMDEMIPEGIREIYCKEGERDKVLSFLTSNLPDIEVVEEKFHL
;
A
#
# COMPACT_ATOMS: atom_id res chain seq x y z
N MET A 1 39.19 10.42 -26.65
CA MET A 1 38.19 10.19 -25.59
C MET A 1 38.79 9.85 -24.22
N GLU A 2 40.13 9.77 -24.09
CA GLU A 2 40.78 9.39 -22.82
C GLU A 2 40.99 10.54 -21.83
N SER A 3 41.19 11.77 -22.32
CA SER A 3 41.41 12.97 -21.47
C SER A 3 40.14 13.44 -20.74
N VAL A 4 38.95 13.11 -21.26
CA VAL A 4 37.66 13.57 -20.69
C VAL A 4 37.27 12.78 -19.44
N LYS A 5 37.65 11.50 -19.34
CA LYS A 5 37.37 10.63 -18.18
C LYS A 5 37.97 11.13 -16.86
N PRO A 6 39.27 11.47 -16.77
CA PRO A 6 39.83 12.00 -15.53
C PRO A 6 39.25 13.37 -15.20
N PHE A 7 39.02 14.24 -16.19
CA PHE A 7 38.39 15.55 -15.96
C PHE A 7 36.97 15.42 -15.38
N LEU A 8 36.13 14.57 -15.96
CA LEU A 8 34.77 14.27 -15.45
C LEU A 8 34.81 13.68 -14.03
N LYS A 9 35.75 12.77 -13.75
CA LYS A 9 35.90 12.18 -12.42
C LYS A 9 36.26 13.24 -11.37
N TRP A 10 37.23 14.11 -11.68
CA TRP A 10 37.69 15.15 -10.76
C TRP A 10 36.68 16.28 -10.61
N SER A 11 35.98 16.66 -11.68
CA SER A 11 34.91 17.67 -11.61
C SER A 11 33.74 17.17 -10.77
N ALA A 12 33.36 15.89 -10.89
CA ALA A 12 32.33 15.29 -10.04
C ALA A 12 32.72 15.27 -8.56
N ILE A 13 33.97 14.90 -8.24
CA ILE A 13 34.47 14.86 -6.85
C ILE A 13 34.49 16.26 -6.22
N ILE A 14 34.94 17.28 -6.97
CA ILE A 14 35.05 18.65 -6.45
C ILE A 14 33.67 19.34 -6.37
N SER A 15 32.77 19.06 -7.32
CA SER A 15 31.43 19.66 -7.32
C SER A 15 30.52 19.09 -6.23
N MET A 16 30.71 17.83 -5.82
CA MET A 16 29.89 17.19 -4.79
C MET A 16 29.80 17.98 -3.46
N PRO A 17 30.90 18.39 -2.80
CA PRO A 17 30.81 19.16 -1.56
C PRO A 17 30.19 20.55 -1.76
N ILE A 18 30.42 21.17 -2.92
CA ILE A 18 29.85 22.50 -3.25
C ILE A 18 28.32 22.40 -3.35
N VAL A 19 27.83 21.40 -4.08
CA VAL A 19 26.39 21.13 -4.22
C VAL A 19 25.76 20.83 -2.86
N LEU A 20 26.44 20.09 -1.99
CA LEU A 20 25.95 19.77 -0.65
C LEU A 20 25.81 21.01 0.23
N VAL A 21 26.79 21.93 0.19
CA VAL A 21 26.71 23.22 0.90
C VAL A 21 25.57 24.08 0.37
N LEU A 22 25.38 24.14 -0.95
CA LEU A 22 24.28 24.90 -1.55
C LEU A 22 22.91 24.35 -1.16
N ILE A 23 22.74 23.02 -1.12
CA ILE A 23 21.49 22.37 -0.65
C ILE A 23 21.19 22.70 0.82
N ILE A 24 22.22 22.78 1.67
CA ILE A 24 22.06 23.18 3.08
C ILE A 24 21.61 24.64 3.18
N MET A 25 22.11 25.53 2.32
CA MET A 25 21.74 26.94 2.33
C MET A 25 20.35 27.21 1.75
N ASP A 26 19.97 26.50 0.68
CA ASP A 26 18.66 26.62 0.06
C ASP A 26 18.13 25.23 -0.36
N PRO A 27 17.28 24.60 0.48
CA PRO A 27 16.68 23.31 0.19
C PRO A 27 15.82 23.29 -1.08
N SER A 28 15.35 24.45 -1.57
CA SER A 28 14.55 24.53 -2.80
C SER A 28 15.34 24.14 -4.05
N LEU A 29 16.68 24.13 -3.98
CA LEU A 29 17.57 23.64 -5.03
C LEU A 29 17.40 22.13 -5.31
N LEU A 30 16.91 21.36 -4.34
CA LEU A 30 16.54 19.96 -4.56
C LEU A 30 15.26 19.82 -5.41
N ILE A 31 14.34 20.77 -5.27
CA ILE A 31 13.05 20.74 -5.98
C ILE A 31 13.24 21.16 -7.43
N THR A 32 14.12 22.14 -7.68
CA THR A 32 14.45 22.60 -9.03
C THR A 32 15.36 21.62 -9.79
N SER A 33 16.12 20.78 -9.10
CA SER A 33 16.90 19.68 -9.67
C SER A 33 16.08 18.39 -9.76
N LEU A 34 14.95 18.41 -10.49
CA LEU A 34 14.08 17.26 -10.82
C LEU A 34 14.82 16.16 -11.64
N GLY A 35 15.87 15.58 -11.06
CA GLY A 35 16.71 14.54 -11.63
C GLY A 35 17.01 13.44 -10.61
N PRO A 36 17.79 12.41 -11.00
CA PRO A 36 18.04 11.23 -10.16
C PRO A 36 18.60 11.54 -8.76
N LEU A 37 19.34 12.64 -8.61
CA LEU A 37 19.94 13.07 -7.35
C LEU A 37 18.89 13.54 -6.34
N ALA A 38 17.91 14.36 -6.76
CA ALA A 38 16.83 14.80 -5.90
C ALA A 38 15.91 13.64 -5.49
N MET A 39 15.62 12.72 -6.41
CA MET A 39 14.86 11.51 -6.11
C MET A 39 15.56 10.63 -5.07
N GLY A 40 16.88 10.41 -5.22
CA GLY A 40 17.66 9.64 -4.25
C GLY A 40 17.71 10.28 -2.86
N PHE A 41 17.87 11.61 -2.80
CA PHE A 41 17.87 12.33 -1.52
C PHE A 41 16.49 12.31 -0.85
N ALA A 42 15.41 12.54 -1.60
CA ALA A 42 14.04 12.46 -1.08
C ALA A 42 13.74 11.05 -0.53
N ALA A 43 14.13 9.99 -1.24
CA ALA A 43 14.00 8.61 -0.77
C ALA A 43 14.79 8.36 0.54
N TRP A 44 16.00 8.89 0.66
CA TRP A 44 16.80 8.79 1.88
C TRP A 44 16.19 9.54 3.07
N VAL A 45 15.73 10.78 2.86
CA VAL A 45 15.03 11.56 3.89
C VAL A 45 13.74 10.87 4.32
N MET A 46 12.96 10.36 3.37
CA MET A 46 11.75 9.57 3.69
C MET A 46 12.11 8.31 4.48
N GLY A 47 13.08 7.49 4.02
CA GLY A 47 13.48 6.27 4.73
C GLY A 47 14.08 6.47 6.12
N THR A 48 14.68 7.63 6.40
CA THR A 48 15.22 7.99 7.72
C THR A 48 14.20 8.71 8.61
N SER A 49 13.07 9.15 8.06
CA SER A 49 12.05 9.84 8.84
C SER A 49 11.30 8.87 9.76
N LYS A 50 11.14 9.24 11.04
CA LYS A 50 10.35 8.47 12.01
C LYS A 50 8.90 8.29 11.56
N GLY A 51 8.34 9.27 10.84
CA GLY A 51 6.98 9.21 10.31
C GLY A 51 6.80 8.14 9.22
N TYR A 52 7.74 8.05 8.27
CA TYR A 52 7.71 6.99 7.26
C TYR A 52 8.04 5.62 7.85
N GLN A 53 8.95 5.55 8.82
CA GLN A 53 9.22 4.31 9.56
C GLN A 53 8.00 3.84 10.36
N ALA A 54 7.23 4.77 10.96
CA ALA A 54 5.96 4.48 11.60
C ALA A 54 4.88 4.04 10.59
N LEU A 55 4.93 4.57 9.36
CA LEU A 55 4.09 4.12 8.23
C LEU A 55 4.46 2.72 7.75
N HIS A 56 5.74 2.37 7.72
CA HIS A 56 6.23 1.00 7.48
C HIS A 56 5.90 0.04 8.62
N GLY A 57 5.73 0.56 9.84
CA GLY A 57 5.26 -0.17 10.99
C GLY A 57 3.75 -0.10 11.20
N MET A 58 2.98 0.50 10.28
CA MET A 58 1.52 0.40 10.35
C MET A 58 1.19 -1.08 10.28
N GLN A 59 0.60 -1.56 11.37
CA GLN A 59 0.30 -2.95 11.61
C GLN A 59 -0.47 -3.49 10.41
N HIS A 60 0.21 -4.30 9.59
CA HIS A 60 -0.47 -5.27 8.76
C HIS A 60 -1.15 -6.21 9.74
N HIS A 61 -2.41 -5.93 10.06
CA HIS A 61 -3.24 -6.91 10.70
C HIS A 61 -3.39 -8.04 9.70
N ASP A 62 -2.88 -9.21 10.05
CA ASP A 62 -3.07 -10.41 9.24
C ASP A 62 -4.57 -10.71 9.23
N TYR A 63 -5.20 -10.45 8.09
CA TYR A 63 -6.60 -10.76 7.87
C TYR A 63 -6.72 -12.21 7.43
N ASP A 64 -7.25 -13.07 8.31
CA ASP A 64 -7.68 -14.40 7.90
C ASP A 64 -9.13 -14.34 7.40
N TRP A 65 -9.30 -14.55 6.10
CA TRP A 65 -10.61 -14.61 5.44
C TRP A 65 -11.50 -15.74 6.00
N ARG A 66 -10.93 -16.72 6.71
CA ARG A 66 -11.67 -17.78 7.39
C ARG A 66 -12.46 -17.31 8.61
N ASN A 67 -12.14 -16.12 9.12
CA ASN A 67 -12.88 -15.50 10.23
C ASN A 67 -14.09 -14.70 9.73
N ALA A 68 -14.41 -14.78 8.44
CA ALA A 68 -15.58 -14.12 7.91
C ALA A 68 -16.86 -14.68 8.52
N ASP A 69 -17.77 -13.80 8.90
CA ASP A 69 -19.06 -14.14 9.48
C ASP A 69 -20.21 -13.99 8.47
N LYS A 70 -19.98 -13.26 7.37
CA LYS A 70 -20.99 -12.97 6.36
C LYS A 70 -20.39 -12.82 4.96
N ILE A 71 -21.12 -13.37 3.98
CA ILE A 71 -20.88 -13.19 2.55
C ILE A 71 -22.00 -12.34 1.96
N TYR A 72 -21.64 -11.27 1.28
CA TYR A 72 -22.55 -10.42 0.51
C TYR A 72 -22.46 -10.76 -0.98
N LEU A 73 -23.61 -11.03 -1.58
CA LEU A 73 -23.74 -11.18 -3.03
C LEU A 73 -24.32 -9.90 -3.61
N TYR A 74 -23.61 -9.30 -4.56
CA TYR A 74 -24.06 -8.08 -5.23
C TYR A 74 -24.75 -8.41 -6.56
N PRO A 75 -26.07 -8.19 -6.68
CA PRO A 75 -26.80 -8.50 -7.92
C PRO A 75 -26.27 -7.70 -9.10
N GLY A 76 -26.11 -8.35 -10.26
CA GLY A 76 -25.65 -7.71 -11.49
C GLY A 76 -24.15 -7.35 -11.50
N ARG A 77 -23.37 -7.82 -10.52
CA ARG A 77 -21.91 -7.66 -10.48
C ARG A 77 -21.24 -9.01 -10.24
N ASP A 78 -20.08 -9.19 -10.87
CA ASP A 78 -19.15 -10.27 -10.58
C ASP A 78 -18.28 -9.93 -9.35
N ILE A 79 -18.92 -9.55 -8.24
CA ILE A 79 -18.25 -9.19 -6.99
C ILE A 79 -18.94 -9.92 -5.83
N ILE A 80 -18.13 -10.46 -4.92
CA ILE A 80 -18.57 -11.04 -3.66
C ILE A 80 -17.96 -10.22 -2.53
N GLY A 81 -18.79 -9.71 -1.61
CA GLY A 81 -18.32 -9.04 -0.40
C GLY A 81 -18.07 -10.05 0.72
N LEU A 82 -16.93 -9.96 1.39
CA LEU A 82 -16.59 -10.76 2.55
C LEU A 82 -16.51 -9.86 3.79
N ASN A 83 -17.40 -10.06 4.75
CA ASN A 83 -17.32 -9.35 6.03
C ASN A 83 -16.30 -10.06 6.91
N VAL A 84 -15.23 -9.36 7.30
CA VAL A 84 -14.22 -9.91 8.21
C VAL A 84 -14.20 -9.02 9.45
N PRO A 85 -14.99 -9.35 10.48
CA PRO A 85 -15.04 -8.53 11.68
C PRO A 85 -13.67 -8.55 12.36
N TRP A 86 -13.29 -7.41 12.91
CA TRP A 86 -12.05 -7.27 13.66
C TRP A 86 -12.36 -6.89 15.10
N TYR A 87 -11.73 -7.61 16.02
CA TYR A 87 -11.82 -7.31 17.43
C TYR A 87 -10.86 -6.16 17.76
N HIS A 88 -11.41 -5.03 18.23
CA HIS A 88 -10.62 -3.87 18.65
C HIS A 88 -10.25 -4.01 20.14
N PRO A 89 -9.01 -4.41 20.49
CA PRO A 89 -8.66 -4.76 21.87
C PRO A 89 -8.74 -3.59 22.85
N GLU A 90 -8.54 -2.35 22.41
CA GLU A 90 -8.64 -1.17 23.29
C GLU A 90 -10.07 -0.71 23.55
N MET A 91 -11.03 -1.10 22.70
CA MET A 91 -12.44 -0.70 22.78
C MET A 91 -13.31 -1.83 23.34
N ASP A 92 -12.77 -3.06 23.46
CA ASP A 92 -13.50 -4.27 23.85
C ASP A 92 -14.74 -4.52 22.96
N GLU A 93 -14.64 -4.15 21.68
CA GLU A 93 -15.74 -4.21 20.73
C GLU A 93 -15.32 -4.93 19.43
N MET A 94 -16.24 -5.74 18.91
CA MET A 94 -16.14 -6.27 17.54
C MET A 94 -16.56 -5.16 16.59
N ILE A 95 -15.59 -4.60 15.90
CA ILE A 95 -15.85 -3.63 14.83
C ILE A 95 -16.15 -4.43 13.57
N PRO A 96 -17.26 -4.17 12.88
CA PRO A 96 -17.47 -4.66 11.52
C PRO A 96 -16.46 -3.95 10.62
N GLU A 97 -15.21 -4.41 10.62
CA GLU A 97 -14.21 -3.92 9.69
C GLU A 97 -14.63 -4.27 8.27
N GLY A 98 -14.52 -3.27 7.39
CA GLY A 98 -15.28 -3.16 6.16
C GLY A 98 -15.25 -4.38 5.25
N ILE A 99 -16.32 -4.49 4.47
CA ILE A 99 -16.52 -5.53 3.47
C ILE A 99 -15.32 -5.58 2.53
N ARG A 100 -14.65 -6.74 2.45
CA ARG A 100 -13.58 -7.01 1.50
C ARG A 100 -14.18 -7.51 0.19
N GLU A 101 -13.94 -6.77 -0.89
CA GLU A 101 -14.49 -7.08 -2.21
C GLU A 101 -13.61 -8.11 -2.92
N ILE A 102 -14.21 -9.24 -3.27
CA ILE A 102 -13.61 -10.29 -4.10
C ILE A 102 -14.15 -10.13 -5.52
N TYR A 103 -13.29 -9.60 -6.39
CA TYR A 103 -13.58 -9.43 -7.81
C TYR A 103 -13.50 -10.79 -8.51
N CYS A 104 -14.63 -11.24 -9.03
CA CYS A 104 -14.74 -12.46 -9.80
C CYS A 104 -14.55 -12.16 -11.28
N LYS A 105 -14.01 -13.13 -12.01
CA LYS A 105 -14.06 -13.09 -13.48
C LYS A 105 -15.49 -13.35 -13.95
N GLU A 106 -15.86 -12.75 -15.07
CA GLU A 106 -17.20 -12.90 -15.68
C GLU A 106 -17.61 -14.37 -15.78
N GLY A 107 -18.77 -14.70 -15.20
CA GLY A 107 -19.32 -16.07 -15.18
C GLY A 107 -18.65 -17.04 -14.20
N GLU A 108 -17.63 -16.63 -13.44
CA GLU A 108 -16.95 -17.47 -12.44
C GLU A 108 -17.43 -17.21 -10.99
N ARG A 109 -18.37 -16.28 -10.79
CA ARG A 109 -18.88 -15.89 -9.46
C ARG A 109 -19.39 -17.08 -8.65
N ASP A 110 -20.19 -17.96 -9.25
CA ASP A 110 -20.77 -19.11 -8.55
C ASP A 110 -19.71 -20.15 -8.16
N LYS A 111 -18.64 -20.27 -8.95
CA LYS A 111 -17.49 -21.12 -8.65
C LYS A 111 -16.72 -20.59 -7.43
N VAL A 112 -16.50 -19.27 -7.37
CA VAL A 112 -15.85 -18.62 -6.22
C VAL A 112 -16.74 -18.73 -4.98
N LEU A 113 -18.05 -18.51 -5.10
CA LEU A 113 -19.01 -18.68 -4.00
C LEU A 113 -19.01 -20.12 -3.47
N SER A 114 -18.99 -21.11 -4.37
CA SER A 114 -18.92 -22.53 -3.99
C SER A 114 -17.62 -22.85 -3.24
N PHE A 115 -16.50 -22.27 -3.67
CA PHE A 115 -15.22 -22.41 -2.97
C PHE A 115 -15.30 -21.81 -1.56
N LEU A 116 -15.84 -20.60 -1.41
CA LEU A 116 -15.95 -19.92 -0.12
C LEU A 116 -16.85 -20.71 0.84
N THR A 117 -18.06 -21.04 0.42
CA THR A 117 -19.03 -21.79 1.23
C THR A 117 -18.56 -23.20 1.59
N SER A 118 -17.78 -23.86 0.73
CA SER A 118 -17.17 -25.17 1.06
C SER A 118 -16.10 -25.07 2.16
N ASN A 119 -15.46 -23.92 2.31
CA ASN A 119 -14.44 -23.68 3.34
C ASN A 119 -14.99 -22.94 4.56
N LEU A 120 -16.22 -22.43 4.48
CA LEU A 120 -16.94 -21.66 5.49
C LEU A 120 -18.40 -22.16 5.58
N PRO A 121 -18.63 -23.39 6.09
CA PRO A 121 -19.91 -24.08 5.95
C PRO A 121 -21.08 -23.43 6.73
N ASP A 122 -20.79 -22.66 7.77
CA ASP A 122 -21.79 -22.02 8.64
C ASP A 122 -21.97 -20.51 8.38
N ILE A 123 -21.46 -20.01 7.25
CA ILE A 123 -21.46 -18.58 6.94
C ILE A 123 -22.81 -18.10 6.40
N GLU A 124 -23.26 -16.94 6.87
CA GLU A 124 -24.48 -16.32 6.38
C GLU A 124 -24.24 -15.73 4.98
N VAL A 125 -24.98 -16.19 3.97
CA VAL A 125 -24.93 -15.64 2.61
C VAL A 125 -26.16 -14.76 2.40
N VAL A 126 -25.93 -13.47 2.13
CA VAL A 126 -26.98 -12.46 1.97
C VAL A 126 -26.85 -11.80 0.61
N GLU A 127 -27.94 -11.72 -0.13
CA GLU A 127 -28.02 -10.83 -1.29
C GLU A 127 -28.35 -9.41 -0.81
N GLU A 128 -27.45 -8.47 -1.08
CA GLU A 128 -27.64 -7.07 -0.69
C GLU A 128 -27.34 -6.13 -1.84
N LYS A 129 -28.04 -4.99 -1.89
CA LYS A 129 -27.70 -3.94 -2.85
C LYS A 129 -26.39 -3.31 -2.43
N PHE A 130 -25.43 -3.24 -3.37
CA PHE A 130 -24.17 -2.56 -3.14
C PHE A 130 -24.44 -1.07 -2.90
N HIS A 131 -24.31 -0.64 -1.64
CA HIS A 131 -24.38 0.75 -1.24
C HIS A 131 -22.94 1.24 -1.05
N LEU A 132 -22.43 1.96 -2.07
CA LEU A 132 -21.20 2.75 -2.00
C LEU A 132 -21.44 4.05 -1.23
#